data_AF-A0A2K2DB95-F1
#
_entry.id   AF-A0A2K2DB95-F1
#
_cell.length_a   1.000
_cell.length_b   1.000
_cell.length_c   1.000
_cell.angle_alpha   90.00
_cell.angle_beta   90.00
_cell.angle_gamma   90.00
#
_symmetry.space_group_name_H-M   'P 1'
#
loop_
_entity.id
_entity.type
_entity.pdbx_description
1 polymer ?
#
loop_
_entity_poly.entity_id
_entity_poly.type
_entity_poly.pdbx_seq_one_letter_code
_entity_poly.pdbx_strand_id
1 'polypeptide(L)' 'MCIPKQKGGMGFRDLHCFNLAMLARQCWRLLQAPNSLRVSVLRAKYYPSGDLLSCDLKKDSSFTWQSLWDGILVF' A
#
# COMPACT_ATOMS: atom_id res chain seq x y z
N MET A 1 -1.64 -18.42 12.49
CA MET A 1 -1.55 -16.94 12.46
C MET A 1 -1.55 -16.34 13.87
N CYS A 2 -2.60 -16.57 14.68
CA CYS A 2 -2.76 -15.94 16.00
C CYS A 2 -1.98 -16.57 17.16
N ILE A 3 -1.35 -17.74 16.94
CA ILE A 3 -0.50 -18.39 17.95
C ILE A 3 0.68 -17.46 18.27
N PRO A 4 1.04 -17.25 19.55
CA PRO A 4 2.17 -16.41 19.93
C PRO A 4 3.48 -16.84 19.26
N LYS A 5 4.36 -15.87 18.97
CA LYS A 5 5.68 -16.16 18.38
C LYS A 5 6.49 -17.17 19.19
N GLN A 6 6.39 -17.13 20.53
CA GLN A 6 7.11 -18.08 21.40
C GLN A 6 6.64 -19.54 21.21
N LYS A 7 5.46 -19.77 20.63
CA LYS A 7 4.89 -21.09 20.38
C LYS A 7 4.96 -21.48 18.89
N GLY A 8 5.83 -20.85 18.10
CA GLY A 8 5.99 -21.12 16.67
C GLY A 8 4.90 -20.51 15.77
N GLY A 9 4.06 -19.62 16.30
CA GLY A 9 3.08 -18.86 15.51
C GLY A 9 3.57 -17.47 15.08
N MET A 10 2.73 -16.69 14.41
CA MET A 10 3.10 -15.31 14.01
C MET A 10 2.62 -14.24 15.00
N GLY A 11 1.64 -14.56 15.85
CA GLY A 11 1.09 -13.65 16.85
C GLY A 11 0.10 -12.60 16.32
N PHE A 12 -0.29 -12.66 15.04
CA PHE A 12 -1.24 -11.71 14.47
C PHE A 12 -2.67 -12.07 14.87
N ARG A 13 -3.35 -11.20 15.62
CA ARG A 13 -4.77 -11.36 15.97
C ARG A 13 -5.69 -11.05 14.78
N ASP A 14 -5.35 -10.01 14.03
CA ASP A 14 -6.04 -9.61 12.80
C ASP A 14 -5.02 -9.44 11.68
N LEU A 15 -5.03 -10.37 10.74
CA LEU A 15 -4.11 -10.37 9.61
C LEU A 15 -4.49 -9.31 8.57
N HIS A 16 -5.77 -8.98 8.45
CA HIS A 16 -6.24 -7.97 7.51
C HIS A 16 -5.73 -6.59 7.92
N CYS A 17 -5.91 -6.22 9.20
CA CYS A 17 -5.35 -4.98 9.75
C CYS A 17 -3.82 -4.93 9.61
N PHE A 18 -3.12 -6.05 9.86
CA PHE A 18 -1.67 -6.12 9.69
C PHE A 18 -1.23 -5.90 8.23
N ASN A 19 -1.94 -6.51 7.28
CA ASN A 19 -1.66 -6.34 5.85
C ASN A 19 -1.95 -4.90 5.39
N LEU A 20 -3.04 -4.29 5.84
CA LEU A 20 -3.35 -2.89 5.58
C LEU A 20 -2.24 -1.98 6.12
N ALA A 21 -1.77 -2.20 7.35
CA ALA A 21 -0.64 -1.44 7.91
C ALA A 21 0.66 -1.61 7.09
N MET A 22 0.93 -2.81 6.58
CA MET A 22 2.07 -3.04 5.68
C MET A 22 1.91 -2.32 4.34
N LEU A 23 0.71 -2.31 3.77
CA LEU A 23 0.40 -1.58 2.53
C LEU A 23 0.56 -0.07 2.75
N ALA A 24 0.01 0.48 3.84
CA ALA A 24 0.19 1.88 4.21
C ALA A 24 1.67 2.24 4.38
N ARG A 25 2.45 1.39 5.06
CA ARG A 25 3.92 1.58 5.17
C ARG A 25 4.60 1.58 3.79
N GLN A 26 4.13 0.78 2.84
CA GLN A 26 4.68 0.76 1.49
C GLN A 26 4.32 2.06 0.74
N CYS A 27 3.10 2.57 0.90
CA CYS A 27 2.68 3.86 0.36
C CYS A 27 3.48 5.03 0.96
N TRP A 28 3.77 5.00 2.27
CA TRP A 28 4.66 5.98 2.92
C TRP A 28 6.04 6.05 2.26
N ARG A 29 6.59 4.91 1.85
CA ARG A 29 7.90 4.86 1.18
C ARG A 29 7.84 5.44 -0.24
N LEU A 30 6.70 5.33 -0.91
CA LEU A 30 6.49 5.98 -2.21
C LEU A 30 6.47 7.51 -2.05
N LEU A 31 5.85 8.02 -0.98
CA LEU A 31 5.83 9.46 -0.67
C LEU A 31 7.22 10.01 -0.32
N GLN A 32 8.02 9.26 0.44
CA GLN A 32 9.36 9.71 0.84
C GLN A 32 10.39 9.72 -0.31
N ALA A 33 10.17 8.92 -1.36
CA ALA A 33 11.12 8.77 -2.47
C ALA A 33 10.46 9.06 -3.84
N PRO A 34 9.97 10.30 -4.07
CA PRO A 34 9.16 10.64 -5.25
C PRO A 34 9.93 10.51 -6.57
N ASN A 35 11.26 10.64 -6.53
CA ASN A 35 12.14 10.55 -7.69
C ASN A 35 12.60 9.12 -8.02
N SER A 36 12.11 8.11 -7.29
CA SER A 36 12.44 6.72 -7.61
C SER A 36 11.69 6.27 -8.87
N LEU A 37 12.34 5.43 -9.69
CA LEU A 37 11.76 4.89 -10.93
C LEU A 37 10.37 4.28 -10.70
N ARG A 38 10.18 3.58 -9.57
CA ARG A 38 8.91 2.94 -9.20
C ARG A 38 7.80 3.98 -9.01
N VAL A 39 8.10 5.09 -8.35
CA VAL A 39 7.13 6.18 -8.14
C VAL A 39 6.86 6.89 -9.46
N SER A 40 7.87 7.17 -10.29
CA SER A 40 7.68 7.79 -11.60
C SER A 40 6.78 6.96 -12.52
N VAL A 41 6.97 5.63 -12.56
CA VAL A 41 6.12 4.72 -13.33
C VAL A 41 4.69 4.68 -12.79
N LEU A 42 4.52 4.59 -11.47
CA LEU A 42 3.19 4.59 -10.85
C LEU A 42 2.45 5.92 -11.07
N ARG A 43 3.15 7.05 -10.91
CA ARG A 43 2.63 8.40 -11.17
C ARG A 43 2.17 8.52 -12.61
N ALA A 44 3.04 8.22 -13.57
CA ALA A 44 2.70 8.32 -14.99
C ALA A 44 1.47 7.46 -15.37
N LYS A 45 1.30 6.29 -14.73
CA LYS A 45 0.21 5.37 -15.05
C LYS A 45 -1.12 5.71 -14.34
N TYR A 46 -1.07 6.09 -13.07
CA TYR A 46 -2.26 6.15 -12.21
C TYR A 46 -2.61 7.55 -11.72
N TYR A 47 -1.64 8.46 -11.59
CA TYR A 47 -1.87 9.83 -11.08
C TYR A 47 -0.92 10.84 -11.73
N PRO A 48 -0.96 11.02 -13.07
CA PRO A 48 0.06 11.81 -13.78
C PRO A 48 0.06 13.29 -13.38
N SER A 49 -1.12 13.86 -13.12
CA SER A 49 -1.31 15.28 -12.81
C SER A 49 -1.66 15.57 -11.35
N GLY A 50 -1.71 14.54 -10.50
CA GLY A 50 -2.16 14.66 -9.11
C GLY A 50 -1.16 14.13 -8.10
N ASP A 51 -1.56 14.15 -6.84
CA ASP A 51 -0.81 13.57 -5.73
C ASP A 51 -1.27 12.14 -5.44
N LEU A 52 -0.36 11.33 -4.89
CA LEU A 52 -0.64 9.94 -4.54
C LEU A 52 -1.80 9.82 -3.54
N LEU A 53 -1.92 10.76 -2.60
CA LEU A 53 -2.97 10.74 -1.56
C LEU A 53 -4.33 11.22 -2.06
N SER A 54 -4.37 11.94 -3.19
CA SER A 54 -5.59 12.53 -3.75
C SER A 54 -5.97 11.92 -5.10
N CYS A 55 -5.32 10.82 -5.50
CA CYS A 55 -5.69 10.13 -6.74
C CYS A 55 -7.01 9.38 -6.54
N ASP A 56 -7.64 8.89 -7.61
CA ASP A 56 -8.85 8.06 -7.50
C ASP A 56 -8.55 6.65 -8.03
N LEU A 57 -9.30 5.66 -7.53
CA LEU A 57 -9.16 4.29 -8.03
C LEU A 57 -9.69 4.19 -9.47
N LYS A 58 -8.79 3.88 -10.40
CA LYS A 58 -9.15 3.62 -11.80
C LYS A 58 -9.81 2.24 -11.93
N LYS A 59 -10.95 2.17 -12.64
CA LYS A 59 -11.81 0.97 -12.77
C LYS A 59 -11.07 -0.26 -13.35
N ASP A 60 -10.12 -0.06 -14.26
CA ASP A 60 -9.28 -1.10 -14.87
C ASP A 60 -7.83 -1.10 -14.33
N SER A 61 -7.67 -0.74 -13.06
CA SER A 61 -6.35 -0.73 -12.43
C SER A 61 -5.85 -2.14 -12.10
N SER A 62 -4.53 -2.34 -12.14
CA SER A 62 -3.93 -3.62 -11.77
C SER A 62 -4.24 -3.96 -10.31
N PHE A 63 -4.34 -5.25 -9.98
CA PHE A 63 -4.53 -5.70 -8.60
C PHE A 63 -3.52 -5.07 -7.62
N THR A 64 -2.25 -4.96 -8.01
CA THR A 64 -1.21 -4.30 -7.20
C THR A 64 -1.55 -2.84 -6.87
N TRP A 65 -2.19 -2.12 -7.80
CA TRP A 65 -2.62 -0.73 -7.58
C TRP A 65 -3.82 -0.68 -6.66
N GLN A 66 -4.79 -1.58 -6.81
CA GLN A 66 -5.94 -1.69 -5.92
C GLN A 66 -5.48 -1.95 -4.47
N SER A 67 -4.52 -2.86 -4.26
CA SER A 67 -3.97 -3.10 -2.91
C SER A 67 -3.17 -1.90 -2.37
N LEU A 68 -2.42 -1.18 -3.22
CA LEU A 68 -1.74 0.05 -2.79
C LEU A 68 -2.75 1.13 -2.42
N TRP A 69 -3.83 1.25 -3.20
CA TRP A 69 -4.94 2.15 -2.95
C TRP A 69 -5.62 1.86 -1.60
N ASP A 70 -5.88 0.60 -1.28
CA ASP A 70 -6.39 0.20 0.04
C ASP A 70 -5.46 0.66 1.18
N GLY A 71 -4.14 0.61 0.96
CA GLY A 71 -3.16 1.15 1.90
C GLY A 71 -3.12 2.68 1.97
N ILE A 72 -3.48 3.38 0.89
CA ILE A 72 -3.59 4.85 0.85
C ILE A 72 -4.83 5.31 1.63
N LEU A 73 -5.96 4.60 1.52
CA LEU A 73 -7.20 4.92 2.24
C LEU A 73 -7.08 4.83 3.77
N VAL A 74 -6.01 4.20 4.28
CA VAL A 74 -5.74 4.05 5.71
C VAL A 74 -4.92 5.24 6.27
N PHE A 75 -4.38 6.12 5.41
CA PHE A 75 -3.79 7.39 5.83
C PHE A 75 -4.85 8.43 6.18
#